data_AF-A0A962Y6M3-F1
#
_entry.id   AF-A0A962Y6M3-F1
#
_cell.length_a   1.000
_cell.length_b   1.000
_cell.length_c   1.000
_cell.angle_alpha   90.00
_cell.angle_beta   90.00
_cell.angle_gamma   90.00
#
_symmetry.space_group_name_H-M   'P 1'
#
loop_
_entity.id
_entity.type
_entity.pdbx_description
1 polymer ?
#
loop_
_entity_poly.entity_id
_entity_poly.type
_entity_poly.pdbx_seq_one_letter_code
_entity_poly.pdbx_strand_id
1 'polypeptide(L)'
;MSEPRIADTKPMPVELKAGETVWWCSCGRSKSQPFCDGSHKGTGFEPLEYTADKDGKVFFCLCKRSANPPLCDGSHKQITQSDLDAQEGLETVWYKVAEPDDLRDGEVRAVQAGRQSIALTCYRGEIGALDNACPHQGGPLGEGSIECEAADDEAASGECWLRCPWHGWDFHPLTGRSPGEHDDGVTTYPVERRDDGIYVAVRESTEHVPTVSDLMAKTLVNWGITHVFGMVGHSNLGLADALRLQEEDGNLQYIGIRHEGAAAFAASGYAKLSGKPAACMSIAGPGATNMLTGLWDAKVDRAPVLALTGQVNTQVLGPGAFQEIDLASAFAPVARFSQTVLRDSNHVELMNLACKHAIVERDVAHLIFPDEVQTVAAAEGAQPGGPDGRVGDRRMLPATDSLAAALQAIKDARRPAIIVGYGALGRMEYVVKLAEKLKAPVLTTFKAKGQISDSHAHAAGVLGRSGTPIASWCMNEADLLIVFGASFSNHTGISAKKRIIQVDFDPMTLGKFHPVNLPVLGEIGLTAEWLWRALLDNLNVDDQRPQLAERWQIWRDEKARRRERQRDKGVNSAVLFEAL
;
A
#
# COMPACT_ATOMS: atom_id res chain seq x y z
N MET A 1 33.68 -11.70 -11.49
CA MET A 1 34.19 -10.30 -11.47
C MET A 1 35.66 -10.36 -11.82
N SER A 2 36.07 -9.78 -12.95
CA SER A 2 37.43 -9.95 -13.48
C SER A 2 38.39 -8.80 -13.14
N GLU A 3 37.90 -7.66 -12.63
CA GLU A 3 38.72 -6.47 -12.38
C GLU A 3 38.62 -5.96 -10.93
N PRO A 4 39.73 -5.42 -10.37
CA PRO A 4 39.74 -4.83 -9.04
C PRO A 4 39.07 -3.45 -9.02
N ARG A 5 38.45 -3.10 -7.89
CA ARG A 5 37.77 -1.80 -7.70
C ARG A 5 38.79 -0.67 -7.55
N ILE A 6 38.63 0.44 -8.26
CA ILE A 6 39.33 1.71 -8.01
C ILE A 6 38.85 2.23 -6.65
N ALA A 7 39.74 2.26 -5.66
CA ALA A 7 39.42 2.77 -4.34
C ALA A 7 39.57 4.30 -4.23
N ASP A 8 40.57 4.86 -4.92
CA ASP A 8 40.80 6.30 -5.09
C ASP A 8 41.71 6.50 -6.32
N THR A 9 41.64 7.67 -6.95
CA THR A 9 42.57 8.08 -8.00
C THR A 9 43.82 8.75 -7.42
N LYS A 10 43.80 9.19 -6.17
CA LYS A 10 44.97 9.74 -5.47
C LYS A 10 45.78 8.60 -4.83
N PRO A 11 47.11 8.52 -5.05
CA PRO A 11 47.93 7.55 -4.35
C PRO A 11 48.04 7.89 -2.85
N MET A 12 48.14 6.85 -2.01
CA MET A 12 48.28 7.06 -0.56
C MET A 12 49.75 7.01 -0.13
N PRO A 13 50.31 8.10 0.43
CA PRO A 13 51.63 8.06 1.06
C PRO A 13 51.56 7.35 2.41
N VAL A 14 52.45 6.40 2.64
CA VAL A 14 52.62 5.68 3.91
C VAL A 14 54.10 5.73 4.31
N GLU A 15 54.38 6.08 5.57
CA GLU A 15 55.73 5.99 6.14
C GLU A 15 56.02 4.55 6.57
N LEU A 16 57.12 3.96 6.07
CA LEU A 16 57.55 2.61 6.43
C LEU A 16 59.04 2.60 6.83
N LYS A 17 59.42 1.65 7.69
CA LYS A 17 60.82 1.39 8.04
C LYS A 17 61.42 0.26 7.19
N ALA A 18 62.74 0.28 6.99
CA ALA A 18 63.45 -0.80 6.32
C ALA A 18 63.15 -2.17 6.99
N GLY A 19 62.72 -3.14 6.19
CA GLY A 19 62.30 -4.47 6.65
C GLY A 19 60.85 -4.59 7.14
N GLU A 20 60.09 -3.49 7.18
CA GLU A 20 58.67 -3.51 7.51
C GLU A 20 57.84 -4.08 6.35
N THR A 21 57.03 -5.10 6.64
CA THR A 21 56.16 -5.77 5.67
C THR A 21 54.70 -5.36 5.87
N VAL A 22 54.04 -5.01 4.76
CA VAL A 22 52.60 -4.68 4.72
C VAL A 22 51.88 -5.46 3.62
N TRP A 23 50.56 -5.61 3.77
CA TRP A 23 49.71 -6.33 2.81
C TRP A 23 48.75 -5.36 2.13
N TRP A 24 49.00 -5.09 0.86
CA TRP A 24 48.21 -4.17 0.04
C TRP A 24 46.92 -4.84 -0.46
N CYS A 25 45.81 -4.10 -0.39
CA CYS A 25 44.52 -4.54 -0.89
C CYS A 25 44.49 -4.51 -2.42
N SER A 26 44.56 -5.68 -3.05
CA SER A 26 44.48 -5.82 -4.50
C SER A 26 43.07 -5.72 -5.06
N CYS A 27 42.03 -6.11 -4.30
CA CYS A 27 40.63 -6.06 -4.75
C CYS A 27 40.01 -4.65 -4.73
N GLY A 28 40.61 -3.71 -4.00
CA GLY A 28 40.10 -2.34 -3.83
C GLY A 28 38.86 -2.19 -2.94
N ARG A 29 38.43 -3.24 -2.24
CA ARG A 29 37.20 -3.25 -1.43
C ARG A 29 37.43 -3.04 0.07
N SER A 30 38.69 -3.01 0.51
CA SER A 30 38.99 -2.80 1.93
C SER A 30 38.56 -1.40 2.37
N LYS A 31 38.01 -1.31 3.59
CA LYS A 31 37.74 -0.04 4.29
C LYS A 31 39.01 0.59 4.87
N SER A 32 40.10 -0.17 4.95
CA SER A 32 41.40 0.21 5.51
C SER A 32 42.45 0.44 4.42
N GLN A 33 42.05 1.00 3.27
CA GLN A 33 42.98 1.30 2.17
C GLN A 33 44.21 2.07 2.69
N PRO A 34 45.43 1.75 2.20
CA PRO A 34 45.72 0.89 1.07
C PRO A 34 45.82 -0.61 1.45
N PHE A 35 45.61 -0.95 2.72
CA PHE A 35 45.87 -2.28 3.27
C PHE A 35 44.68 -3.21 3.22
N CYS A 36 44.94 -4.51 3.30
CA CYS A 36 43.92 -5.54 3.28
C CYS A 36 43.26 -5.74 4.66
N ASP A 37 41.94 -5.80 4.70
CA ASP A 37 41.13 -6.14 5.90
C ASP A 37 40.36 -7.47 5.74
N GLY A 38 40.65 -8.24 4.69
CA GLY A 38 39.94 -9.48 4.37
C GLY A 38 38.75 -9.34 3.41
N SER A 39 38.42 -8.13 2.93
CA SER A 39 37.33 -7.89 1.97
C SER A 39 37.52 -8.53 0.58
N HIS A 40 38.63 -9.23 0.33
CA HIS A 40 38.90 -9.97 -0.90
C HIS A 40 38.30 -11.39 -0.91
N LYS A 41 37.83 -11.92 0.24
CA LYS A 41 37.25 -13.27 0.31
C LYS A 41 36.11 -13.42 -0.70
N GLY A 42 36.17 -14.47 -1.52
CA GLY A 42 35.17 -14.75 -2.57
C GLY A 42 35.35 -13.96 -3.88
N THR A 43 36.35 -13.10 -3.99
CA THR A 43 36.56 -12.24 -5.18
C THR A 43 37.63 -12.75 -6.15
N GLY A 44 38.42 -13.77 -5.77
CA GLY A 44 39.53 -14.29 -6.57
C GLY A 44 40.82 -13.45 -6.49
N PHE A 45 40.81 -12.33 -5.77
CA PHE A 45 41.99 -11.49 -5.52
C PHE A 45 42.70 -11.90 -4.22
N GLU A 46 44.04 -11.83 -4.23
CA GLU A 46 44.88 -12.04 -3.05
C GLU A 46 45.67 -10.77 -2.71
N PRO A 47 45.82 -10.42 -1.42
CA PRO A 47 46.59 -9.24 -1.04
C PRO A 47 48.07 -9.40 -1.42
N LEU A 48 48.69 -8.30 -1.84
CA LEU A 48 50.10 -8.29 -2.23
C LEU A 48 50.99 -7.89 -1.06
N GLU A 49 52.03 -8.68 -0.81
CA GLU A 49 53.05 -8.38 0.18
C GLU A 49 54.04 -7.32 -0.35
N TYR A 50 54.40 -6.36 0.49
CA TYR A 50 55.46 -5.40 0.22
C TYR A 50 56.32 -5.21 1.46
N THR A 51 57.63 -5.38 1.29
CA THR A 51 58.64 -5.11 2.32
C THR A 51 59.45 -3.90 1.91
N ALA A 52 59.50 -2.87 2.76
CA ALA A 52 60.29 -1.67 2.48
C ALA A 52 61.79 -1.97 2.55
N ASP A 53 62.55 -1.50 1.56
CA ASP A 53 64.01 -1.66 1.47
C ASP A 53 64.79 -0.59 2.26
N LYS A 54 64.13 0.54 2.55
CA LYS A 54 64.68 1.69 3.27
C LYS A 54 63.57 2.42 4.05
N ASP A 55 63.98 3.27 4.98
CA ASP A 55 63.07 4.16 5.69
C ASP A 55 62.52 5.26 4.76
N GLY A 56 61.22 5.54 4.86
CA GLY A 56 60.59 6.73 4.28
C GLY A 56 59.20 6.51 3.68
N LYS A 57 58.72 7.53 2.96
CA LYS A 57 57.41 7.52 2.31
C LYS A 57 57.37 6.62 1.08
N VAL A 58 56.42 5.71 1.10
CA VAL A 58 56.05 4.83 -0.01
C VAL A 58 54.65 5.23 -0.50
N PHE A 59 54.48 5.40 -1.82
CA PHE A 59 53.19 5.79 -2.41
C PHE A 59 52.46 4.56 -2.95
N PHE A 60 51.44 4.12 -2.24
CA PHE A 60 50.63 2.98 -2.65
C PHE A 60 49.58 3.37 -3.69
N CYS A 61 49.39 2.48 -4.66
CA CYS A 61 48.34 2.63 -5.67
C CYS A 61 46.96 2.38 -5.04
N LEU A 62 46.05 3.35 -5.14
CA LEU A 62 44.65 3.16 -4.76
C LEU A 62 43.75 2.85 -5.96
N CYS A 63 44.20 3.15 -7.17
CA CYS A 63 43.39 2.93 -8.37
C CYS A 63 43.40 1.49 -8.89
N LYS A 64 44.34 0.65 -8.42
CA LYS A 64 44.51 -0.76 -8.79
C LYS A 64 44.82 -1.01 -10.28
N ARG A 65 45.17 0.05 -11.02
CA ARG A 65 45.59 0.02 -12.43
C ARG A 65 47.11 0.14 -12.64
N SER A 66 47.90 0.22 -11.56
CA SER A 66 49.36 0.29 -11.64
C SER A 66 49.93 -0.96 -12.29
N ALA A 67 50.89 -0.80 -13.21
CA ALA A 67 51.69 -1.88 -13.78
C ALA A 67 52.80 -2.36 -12.83
N ASN A 68 53.06 -1.60 -11.75
CA ASN A 68 54.02 -1.95 -10.70
C ASN A 68 53.34 -2.03 -9.31
N PRO A 69 52.32 -2.89 -9.12
CA PRO A 69 51.64 -3.00 -7.84
C PRO A 69 52.62 -3.57 -6.78
N PRO A 70 52.51 -3.12 -5.52
CA PRO A 70 51.44 -2.29 -4.97
C PRO A 70 51.69 -0.77 -5.05
N LEU A 71 52.78 -0.35 -5.69
CA LEU A 71 53.21 1.05 -5.75
C LEU A 71 52.48 1.83 -6.85
N CYS A 72 52.37 3.15 -6.66
CA CYS A 72 51.83 4.04 -7.68
C CYS A 72 52.88 4.34 -8.77
N ASP A 73 52.50 4.15 -10.03
CA ASP A 73 53.29 4.45 -11.22
C ASP A 73 52.73 5.62 -12.06
N GLY A 74 51.64 6.24 -11.58
CA GLY A 74 50.94 7.31 -12.29
C GLY A 74 49.78 6.87 -13.19
N SER A 75 49.49 5.57 -13.30
CA SER A 75 48.38 5.04 -14.12
C SER A 75 47.01 5.64 -13.77
N HIS A 76 46.83 6.14 -12.55
CA HIS A 76 45.61 6.85 -12.14
C HIS A 76 45.30 8.11 -12.97
N LYS A 77 46.29 8.71 -13.63
CA LYS A 77 46.09 9.91 -14.47
C LYS A 77 45.32 9.63 -15.76
N GLN A 78 45.24 8.36 -16.17
CA GLN A 78 44.48 7.92 -17.33
C GLN A 78 43.03 7.56 -16.98
N ILE A 79 42.70 7.52 -15.68
CA ILE A 79 41.34 7.23 -15.22
C ILE A 79 40.51 8.49 -15.42
N THR A 80 39.50 8.36 -16.28
CA THR A 80 38.53 9.40 -16.55
C THR A 80 37.40 9.36 -15.52
N GLN A 81 36.65 10.46 -15.41
CA GLN A 81 35.42 10.45 -14.64
C GLN A 81 34.41 9.42 -15.21
N SER A 82 34.45 9.12 -16.51
CA SER A 82 33.61 8.07 -17.11
C SER A 82 33.96 6.68 -16.58
N ASP A 83 35.22 6.41 -16.27
CA ASP A 83 35.65 5.11 -15.72
C ASP A 83 35.19 4.94 -14.26
N LEU A 84 35.19 6.04 -13.49
CA LEU A 84 34.65 6.06 -12.13
C LEU A 84 33.14 5.88 -12.11
N ASP A 85 32.44 6.58 -13.00
CA ASP A 85 30.99 6.47 -13.17
C ASP A 85 30.59 5.05 -13.60
N ALA A 86 31.27 4.46 -14.57
CA ALA A 86 31.02 3.09 -15.01
C ALA A 86 31.25 2.07 -13.88
N GLN A 87 32.24 2.31 -13.01
CA GLN A 87 32.45 1.46 -11.82
C GLN A 87 31.31 1.59 -10.80
N GLU A 88 30.74 2.78 -10.64
CA GLU A 88 29.61 3.04 -9.74
C GLU A 88 28.24 2.79 -10.41
N GLY A 89 28.24 2.29 -11.66
CA GLY A 89 27.01 2.00 -12.42
C GLY A 89 26.20 3.24 -12.82
N LEU A 90 26.84 4.42 -12.85
CA LEU A 90 26.20 5.68 -13.24
C LEU A 90 26.23 5.81 -14.76
N GLU A 91 25.07 6.11 -15.35
CA GLU A 91 24.93 6.43 -16.76
C GLU A 91 24.46 7.88 -16.93
N THR A 92 24.81 8.49 -18.06
CA THR A 92 24.30 9.81 -18.42
C THR A 92 22.94 9.62 -19.10
N VAL A 93 21.87 10.00 -18.40
CA VAL A 93 20.51 9.91 -18.89
C VAL A 93 20.00 11.31 -19.23
N TRP A 94 19.40 11.45 -20.42
CA TRP A 94 18.85 12.72 -20.90
C TRP A 94 17.34 12.74 -20.69
N TYR A 95 16.86 13.59 -19.79
CA TYR A 95 15.44 13.78 -19.51
C TYR A 95 14.90 14.98 -20.26
N LYS A 96 13.79 14.82 -20.97
CA LYS A 96 13.03 15.95 -21.51
C LYS A 96 12.37 16.68 -20.34
N VAL A 97 12.75 17.93 -20.11
CA VAL A 97 12.28 18.73 -18.95
C VAL A 97 11.36 19.90 -19.33
N ALA A 98 11.32 20.26 -20.62
CA ALA A 98 10.48 21.33 -21.13
C ALA A 98 10.24 21.18 -22.65
N GLU A 99 9.19 21.80 -23.17
CA GLU A 99 8.96 21.93 -24.62
C GLU A 99 9.91 23.00 -25.22
N PRO A 100 10.18 23.02 -26.55
CA PRO A 100 11.17 23.90 -27.16
C PRO A 100 11.01 25.41 -26.87
N ASP A 101 9.76 25.88 -26.73
CA ASP A 101 9.40 27.29 -26.50
C ASP A 101 8.80 27.56 -25.11
N ASP A 102 8.99 26.62 -24.17
CA ASP A 102 8.32 26.63 -22.86
C ASP A 102 8.99 27.57 -21.83
N LEU A 103 10.19 28.10 -22.12
CA LEU A 103 10.89 29.04 -21.26
C LEU A 103 11.14 30.38 -21.95
N ARG A 104 10.73 31.46 -21.28
CA ARG A 104 10.98 32.84 -21.71
C ARG A 104 12.28 33.36 -21.15
N ASP A 105 12.91 34.30 -21.85
CA ASP A 105 14.12 34.95 -21.35
C ASP A 105 13.89 35.61 -19.98
N GLY A 106 14.81 35.37 -19.03
CA GLY A 106 14.71 35.79 -17.64
C GLY A 106 13.93 34.85 -16.72
N GLU A 107 13.32 33.78 -17.25
CA GLU A 107 12.52 32.83 -16.47
C GLU A 107 13.40 31.82 -15.72
N VAL A 108 12.94 31.46 -14.52
CA VAL A 108 13.51 30.42 -13.66
C VAL A 108 12.38 29.50 -13.23
N ARG A 109 12.59 28.19 -13.34
CA ARG A 109 11.56 27.20 -13.00
C ARG A 109 12.17 25.92 -12.46
N ALA A 110 11.56 25.35 -11.42
CA ALA A 110 11.86 24.01 -10.97
C ALA A 110 11.31 22.96 -11.95
N VAL A 111 12.17 22.05 -12.41
CA VAL A 111 11.82 20.89 -13.24
C VAL A 111 12.43 19.61 -12.64
N GLN A 112 11.97 18.44 -13.09
CA GLN A 112 12.51 17.15 -12.64
C GLN A 112 13.23 16.45 -13.79
N ALA A 113 14.49 16.07 -13.57
CA ALA A 113 15.27 15.22 -14.45
C ALA A 113 15.71 13.98 -13.66
N GLY A 114 15.03 12.85 -13.89
CA GLY A 114 15.20 11.65 -13.07
C GLY A 114 14.83 11.91 -11.61
N ARG A 115 15.76 11.64 -10.69
CA ARG A 115 15.62 11.98 -9.26
C ARG A 115 16.13 13.38 -8.89
N GLN A 116 16.67 14.12 -9.85
CA GLN A 116 17.25 15.45 -9.60
C GLN A 116 16.20 16.53 -9.82
N SER A 117 16.03 17.35 -8.79
CA SER A 117 15.31 18.62 -8.89
C SER A 117 16.25 19.64 -9.52
N ILE A 118 15.86 20.22 -10.64
CA ILE A 118 16.69 21.13 -11.44
C ILE A 118 16.06 22.51 -11.45
N ALA A 119 16.85 23.55 -11.19
CA ALA A 119 16.51 24.93 -11.50
C ALA A 119 16.88 25.18 -12.98
N LEU A 120 15.85 25.20 -13.84
CA LEU A 120 15.98 25.48 -15.25
C LEU A 120 15.86 26.99 -15.44
N THR A 121 16.87 27.60 -16.04
CA THR A 121 16.95 29.04 -16.26
C THR A 121 16.98 29.34 -17.75
N CYS A 122 16.43 30.48 -18.15
CA CYS A 122 16.63 31.03 -19.48
C CYS A 122 17.25 32.41 -19.34
N TYR A 123 18.49 32.58 -19.82
CA TYR A 123 19.24 33.81 -19.67
C TYR A 123 19.91 34.19 -20.99
N ARG A 124 19.55 35.36 -21.53
CA ARG A 124 19.95 35.88 -22.84
C ARG A 124 19.68 34.87 -23.97
N GLY A 125 18.57 34.15 -23.86
CA GLY A 125 18.15 33.10 -24.82
C GLY A 125 18.89 31.77 -24.69
N GLU A 126 19.86 31.64 -23.77
CA GLU A 126 20.53 30.39 -23.44
C GLU A 126 19.86 29.71 -22.25
N ILE A 127 19.90 28.38 -22.20
CA ILE A 127 19.28 27.59 -21.12
C ILE A 127 20.36 27.08 -20.18
N GLY A 128 20.21 27.38 -18.89
CA GLY A 128 21.00 26.79 -17.82
C GLY A 128 20.19 25.74 -17.08
N ALA A 129 20.86 24.70 -16.60
CA ALA A 129 20.30 23.73 -15.67
C ALA A 129 21.22 23.64 -14.45
N LEU A 130 20.69 24.00 -13.29
CA LEU A 130 21.41 24.04 -12.02
C LEU A 130 20.75 23.10 -11.02
N ASP A 131 21.51 22.64 -10.04
CA ASP A 131 20.94 21.96 -8.88
C ASP A 131 19.91 22.89 -8.23
N ASN A 132 18.70 22.38 -8.01
CA ASN A 132 17.65 23.20 -7.41
C ASN A 132 17.94 23.48 -5.93
N ALA A 133 18.83 22.74 -5.27
CA ALA A 133 19.21 22.98 -3.89
C ALA A 133 20.39 23.97 -3.79
N CYS A 134 20.12 25.16 -3.25
CA CYS A 134 21.16 26.11 -2.91
C CYS A 134 22.15 25.51 -1.88
N PRO A 135 23.48 25.59 -2.09
CA PRO A 135 24.47 24.92 -1.24
C PRO A 135 24.52 25.43 0.20
N HIS A 136 23.94 26.59 0.51
CA HIS A 136 23.97 27.18 1.85
C HIS A 136 22.96 26.53 2.81
N GLN A 137 21.70 26.39 2.40
CA GLN A 137 20.64 25.82 3.25
C GLN A 137 19.63 24.95 2.48
N GLY A 138 19.89 24.62 1.21
CA GLY A 138 19.01 23.78 0.39
C GLY A 138 17.79 24.51 -0.19
N GLY A 139 17.80 25.84 -0.25
CA GLY A 139 16.69 26.61 -0.80
C GLY A 139 16.46 26.35 -2.30
N PRO A 140 15.20 26.30 -2.77
CA PRO A 140 14.84 25.94 -4.14
C PRO A 140 15.16 27.07 -5.12
N LEU A 141 16.29 26.99 -5.82
CA LEU A 141 16.72 28.00 -6.79
C LEU A 141 15.71 28.18 -7.95
N GLY A 142 14.96 27.14 -8.29
CA GLY A 142 13.89 27.11 -9.27
C GLY A 142 12.66 27.95 -8.88
N GLU A 143 12.56 28.39 -7.62
CA GLU A 143 11.59 29.37 -7.13
C GLU A 143 12.22 30.77 -6.95
N GLY A 144 13.50 30.91 -7.30
CA GLY A 144 14.23 32.18 -7.30
C GLY A 144 13.91 33.05 -8.50
N SER A 145 14.68 34.13 -8.63
CA SER A 145 14.56 35.09 -9.72
C SER A 145 15.93 35.45 -10.29
N ILE A 146 16.00 35.71 -11.60
CA ILE A 146 17.15 36.36 -12.23
C ILE A 146 17.01 37.87 -12.03
N GLU A 147 17.94 38.46 -11.30
CA GLU A 147 17.95 39.89 -10.96
C GLU A 147 19.18 40.55 -11.58
N CYS A 148 18.97 41.61 -12.34
CA CYS A 148 20.03 42.40 -12.98
C CYS A 148 20.26 43.69 -12.20
N GLU A 149 21.52 44.08 -12.00
CA GLU A 149 21.82 45.42 -11.50
C GLU A 149 21.39 46.47 -12.54
N ALA A 150 20.77 47.56 -12.07
CA ALA A 150 20.37 48.68 -12.93
C ALA A 150 21.64 49.38 -13.46
N ALA A 151 21.79 49.41 -14.78
CA ALA A 151 22.86 50.17 -15.41
C ALA A 151 22.51 51.66 -15.38
N ASP A 152 23.36 52.48 -14.75
CA ASP A 152 23.22 53.95 -14.73
C ASP A 152 23.53 54.60 -16.10
N ASP A 153 23.93 53.83 -17.13
CA ASP A 153 24.16 54.34 -18.49
C ASP A 153 23.86 53.26 -19.55
N GLU A 154 23.22 53.66 -20.66
CA GLU A 154 22.67 52.83 -21.77
C GLU A 154 23.71 52.01 -22.59
N ALA A 155 24.90 51.72 -22.07
CA ALA A 155 25.93 50.96 -22.78
C ALA A 155 26.65 49.87 -21.96
N ALA A 156 26.24 49.56 -20.73
CA ALA A 156 26.79 48.45 -19.96
C ALA A 156 25.74 47.33 -19.77
N SER A 157 26.06 46.13 -20.27
CA SER A 157 25.36 44.91 -19.93
C SER A 157 25.59 44.58 -18.45
N GLY A 158 24.68 45.00 -17.57
CA GLY A 158 24.75 44.64 -16.14
C GLY A 158 24.85 43.12 -15.94
N GLU A 159 25.65 42.69 -14.96
CA GLU A 159 25.67 41.29 -14.53
C GLU A 159 24.32 40.96 -13.89
N CYS A 160 23.70 39.87 -14.33
CA CYS A 160 22.45 39.36 -13.78
C CYS A 160 22.72 38.06 -13.04
N TRP A 161 22.07 37.92 -11.88
CA TRP A 161 22.31 36.83 -10.94
C TRP A 161 21.00 36.10 -10.64
N LEU A 162 21.06 34.77 -10.61
CA LEU A 162 20.00 33.92 -10.06
C LEU A 162 20.06 34.00 -8.53
N ARG A 163 19.02 34.57 -7.92
CA ARG A 163 18.95 34.79 -6.49
C ARG A 163 18.14 33.71 -5.78
N CYS A 164 18.72 33.09 -4.77
CA CYS A 164 18.07 32.08 -3.92
C CYS A 164 16.92 32.72 -3.11
N PRO A 165 15.69 32.16 -3.14
CA PRO A 165 14.53 32.78 -2.51
C PRO A 165 14.54 32.73 -0.98
N TRP A 166 15.32 31.81 -0.38
CA TRP A 166 15.36 31.68 1.07
C TRP A 166 16.27 32.71 1.74
N HIS A 167 17.45 32.99 1.14
CA HIS A 167 18.51 33.74 1.81
C HIS A 167 19.24 34.75 0.91
N GLY A 168 18.85 34.90 -0.35
CA GLY A 168 19.35 35.95 -1.24
C GLY A 168 20.75 35.75 -1.82
N TRP A 169 21.30 34.53 -1.78
CA TRP A 169 22.59 34.22 -2.41
C TRP A 169 22.47 34.19 -3.93
N ASP A 170 23.50 34.72 -4.58
CA ASP A 170 23.54 34.97 -6.02
C ASP A 170 24.41 33.93 -6.74
N PHE A 171 23.92 33.44 -7.88
CA PHE A 171 24.62 32.49 -8.73
C PHE A 171 24.47 32.86 -10.21
N HIS A 172 25.49 32.62 -11.02
CA HIS A 172 25.39 32.91 -12.45
C HIS A 172 24.37 31.96 -13.10
N PRO A 173 23.33 32.47 -13.82
CA PRO A 173 22.20 31.66 -14.28
C PRO A 173 22.55 30.49 -15.21
N LEU A 174 23.73 30.48 -15.84
CA LEU A 174 24.15 29.39 -16.74
C LEU A 174 25.27 28.52 -16.18
N THR A 175 26.10 29.06 -15.28
CA THR A 175 27.35 28.40 -14.86
C THR A 175 27.33 28.01 -13.39
N GLY A 176 26.35 28.48 -12.63
CA GLY A 176 26.21 28.23 -11.19
C GLY A 176 27.27 28.89 -10.33
N ARG A 177 28.23 29.61 -10.91
CA ARG A 177 29.30 30.27 -10.15
C ARG A 177 28.75 31.40 -9.31
N SER A 178 29.22 31.50 -8.07
CA SER A 178 28.94 32.64 -7.21
C SER A 178 29.72 33.88 -7.65
N PRO A 179 29.26 35.10 -7.33
CA PRO A 179 30.03 36.32 -7.49
C PRO A 179 31.36 36.28 -6.72
N GLY A 180 32.42 36.89 -7.27
CA GLY A 180 33.71 37.04 -6.58
C GLY A 180 34.58 35.76 -6.53
N GLU A 181 35.35 35.60 -5.45
CA GLU A 181 36.26 34.44 -5.22
C GLU A 181 35.64 33.38 -4.30
N HIS A 182 34.31 33.36 -4.14
CA HIS A 182 33.64 32.39 -3.29
C HIS A 182 33.56 31.01 -3.97
N ASP A 183 33.99 29.96 -3.27
CA ASP A 183 34.00 28.56 -3.75
C ASP A 183 32.72 27.82 -3.30
N ASP A 184 31.56 28.45 -3.53
CA ASP A 184 30.23 27.95 -3.14
C ASP A 184 29.24 27.93 -4.31
N GLY A 185 29.75 27.74 -5.53
CA GLY A 185 28.93 27.62 -6.74
C GLY A 185 28.02 26.40 -6.73
N VAL A 186 26.97 26.45 -7.56
CA VAL A 186 25.96 25.40 -7.71
C VAL A 186 26.36 24.44 -8.83
N THR A 187 26.14 23.15 -8.62
CA THR A 187 26.31 22.13 -9.64
C THR A 187 25.46 22.45 -10.87
N THR A 188 26.04 22.33 -12.07
CA THR A 188 25.34 22.51 -13.34
C THR A 188 25.23 21.19 -14.09
N TYR A 189 24.21 21.09 -14.92
CA TYR A 189 23.90 19.92 -15.72
C TYR A 189 23.95 20.27 -17.20
N PRO A 190 24.51 19.40 -18.07
CA PRO A 190 24.48 19.65 -19.50
C PRO A 190 23.05 19.77 -20.03
N VAL A 191 22.83 20.73 -20.92
CA VAL A 191 21.54 20.99 -21.56
C VAL A 191 21.68 20.78 -23.07
N GLU A 192 20.70 20.13 -23.68
CA GLU A 192 20.60 19.95 -25.13
C GLU A 192 19.20 20.36 -25.59
N ARG A 193 19.13 21.19 -26.63
CA ARG A 193 17.89 21.47 -27.34
C ARG A 193 17.74 20.47 -28.49
N ARG A 194 16.65 19.72 -28.49
CA ARG A 194 16.25 18.81 -29.55
C ARG A 194 14.98 19.33 -30.22
N ASP A 195 14.66 18.82 -31.40
CA ASP A 195 13.49 19.27 -32.17
C ASP A 195 12.17 19.18 -31.37
N ASP A 196 12.11 18.24 -30.42
CA ASP A 196 10.94 17.96 -29.60
C ASP A 196 11.05 18.47 -28.16
N GLY A 197 12.13 19.12 -27.72
CA GLY A 197 12.20 19.65 -26.35
C GLY A 197 13.58 20.05 -25.85
N ILE A 198 13.60 20.54 -24.60
CA ILE A 198 14.81 20.83 -23.84
C ILE A 198 15.12 19.61 -22.97
N TYR A 199 16.34 19.11 -23.09
CA TYR A 199 16.82 17.94 -22.36
C TYR A 199 17.93 18.32 -21.39
N VAL A 200 17.88 17.75 -20.19
CA VAL A 200 18.93 17.89 -19.18
C VAL A 200 19.58 16.53 -18.96
N ALA A 201 20.90 16.49 -19.02
CA ALA A 201 21.69 15.30 -18.71
C ALA A 201 21.93 15.21 -17.21
N VAL A 202 21.47 14.13 -16.59
CA VAL A 202 21.81 13.80 -15.21
C VAL A 202 22.62 12.51 -15.20
N ARG A 203 23.56 12.44 -14.25
CA ARG A 203 24.31 11.22 -13.98
C ARG A 203 23.65 10.51 -12.84
N GLU A 204 23.03 9.37 -13.14
CA GLU A 204 22.42 8.55 -12.12
C GLU A 204 22.58 7.07 -12.42
N SER A 205 22.56 6.28 -11.36
CA SER A 205 22.43 4.84 -11.51
C SER A 205 20.99 4.58 -11.91
N THR A 206 20.81 3.93 -13.06
CA THR A 206 19.52 3.37 -13.46
C THR A 206 19.23 2.06 -12.73
N GLU A 207 20.19 1.53 -11.97
CA GLU A 207 20.01 0.31 -11.21
C GLU A 207 19.26 0.64 -9.91
N HIS A 208 17.98 0.24 -9.87
CA HIS A 208 17.17 0.35 -8.68
C HIS A 208 17.74 -0.54 -7.57
N VAL A 209 18.25 0.08 -6.50
CA VAL A 209 18.65 -0.65 -5.29
C VAL A 209 17.39 -1.03 -4.52
N PRO A 210 17.06 -2.32 -4.36
CA PRO A 210 15.85 -2.71 -3.65
C PRO A 210 15.85 -2.17 -2.21
N THR A 211 14.75 -1.55 -1.82
CA THR A 211 14.50 -1.00 -0.49
C THR A 211 13.66 -1.95 0.35
N VAL A 212 13.57 -1.67 1.64
CA VAL A 212 12.62 -2.36 2.52
C VAL A 212 11.16 -2.15 2.09
N SER A 213 10.81 -0.97 1.57
CA SER A 213 9.48 -0.70 1.00
C SER A 213 9.19 -1.57 -0.22
N ASP A 214 10.17 -1.82 -1.09
CA ASP A 214 9.98 -2.71 -2.25
C ASP A 214 9.68 -4.15 -1.83
N LEU A 215 10.41 -4.67 -0.84
CA LEU A 215 10.16 -6.01 -0.30
C LEU A 215 8.77 -6.10 0.34
N MET A 216 8.36 -5.07 1.07
CA MET A 216 7.05 -5.01 1.71
C MET A 216 5.92 -4.87 0.68
N ALA A 217 6.08 -4.05 -0.36
CA ALA A 217 5.11 -3.91 -1.45
C ALA A 217 4.95 -5.22 -2.23
N LYS A 218 6.05 -5.88 -2.59
CA LYS A 218 6.02 -7.22 -3.22
C LYS A 218 5.34 -8.26 -2.32
N THR A 219 5.62 -8.23 -1.01
CA THR A 219 4.95 -9.11 -0.04
C THR A 219 3.44 -8.84 -0.01
N LEU A 220 3.03 -7.57 0.07
CA LEU A 220 1.63 -7.14 0.05
C LEU A 220 0.89 -7.66 -1.20
N VAL A 221 1.52 -7.53 -2.37
CA VAL A 221 1.00 -8.05 -3.65
C VAL A 221 0.89 -9.58 -3.62
N ASN A 222 1.90 -10.29 -3.12
CA ASN A 222 1.87 -11.76 -2.99
C ASN A 222 0.71 -12.24 -2.10
N TRP A 223 0.26 -11.44 -1.15
CA TRP A 223 -0.93 -11.70 -0.32
C TRP A 223 -2.26 -11.38 -1.02
N GLY A 224 -2.24 -10.96 -2.28
CA GLY A 224 -3.41 -10.71 -3.12
C GLY A 224 -3.99 -9.30 -3.00
N ILE A 225 -3.28 -8.37 -2.36
CA ILE A 225 -3.65 -6.95 -2.35
C ILE A 225 -3.16 -6.34 -3.66
N THR A 226 -4.06 -6.24 -4.63
CA THR A 226 -3.75 -5.72 -5.98
C THR A 226 -4.31 -4.32 -6.23
N HIS A 227 -5.00 -3.74 -5.25
CA HIS A 227 -5.61 -2.41 -5.36
C HIS A 227 -5.26 -1.57 -4.14
N VAL A 228 -4.67 -0.40 -4.39
CA VAL A 228 -4.33 0.57 -3.35
C VAL A 228 -4.99 1.90 -3.68
N PHE A 229 -5.81 2.39 -2.77
CA PHE A 229 -6.48 3.68 -2.89
C PHE A 229 -5.74 4.69 -2.03
N GLY A 230 -5.33 5.84 -2.53
CA GLY A 230 -4.57 6.74 -1.66
C GLY A 230 -4.18 8.07 -2.22
N MET A 231 -3.37 8.76 -1.43
CA MET A 231 -2.72 10.00 -1.79
C MET A 231 -1.23 9.94 -1.44
N VAL A 232 -0.42 10.46 -2.36
CA VAL A 232 1.02 10.61 -2.21
C VAL A 232 1.33 11.98 -1.62
N GLY A 233 2.30 12.03 -0.72
CA GLY A 233 2.91 13.26 -0.25
C GLY A 233 4.21 12.98 0.51
N HIS A 234 4.85 14.04 0.99
CA HIS A 234 6.22 13.99 1.53
C HIS A 234 6.51 12.79 2.42
N SER A 235 5.60 12.47 3.35
CA SER A 235 5.89 11.46 4.36
C SER A 235 5.68 10.00 3.93
N ASN A 236 5.33 9.72 2.67
CA ASN A 236 5.10 8.35 2.18
C ASN A 236 5.73 8.08 0.81
N LEU A 237 6.69 8.92 0.38
CA LEU A 237 7.27 8.86 -0.96
C LEU A 237 7.97 7.54 -1.26
N GLY A 238 8.75 6.98 -0.33
CA GLY A 238 9.45 5.72 -0.56
C GLY A 238 8.51 4.52 -0.65
N LEU A 239 7.40 4.53 0.10
CA LEU A 239 6.35 3.53 -0.07
C LEU A 239 5.57 3.72 -1.37
N ALA A 240 5.25 4.97 -1.73
CA ALA A 240 4.56 5.29 -2.98
C ALA A 240 5.38 4.85 -4.20
N ASP A 241 6.69 5.05 -4.19
CA ASP A 241 7.58 4.61 -5.25
C ASP A 241 7.63 3.08 -5.37
N ALA A 242 7.71 2.35 -4.25
CA ALA A 242 7.63 0.90 -4.24
C ALA A 242 6.30 0.37 -4.81
N LEU A 243 5.18 1.06 -4.55
CA LEU A 243 3.88 0.72 -5.13
C LEU A 243 3.79 1.06 -6.62
N ARG A 244 4.38 2.19 -7.06
CA ARG A 244 4.50 2.56 -8.48
C ARG A 244 5.21 1.48 -9.28
N LEU A 245 6.33 0.95 -8.75
CA LEU A 245 7.04 -0.16 -9.40
C LEU A 245 6.15 -1.41 -9.54
N GLN A 246 5.34 -1.75 -8.53
CA GLN A 246 4.39 -2.86 -8.63
C GLN A 246 3.26 -2.60 -9.64
N GLU A 247 2.86 -1.34 -9.82
CA GLU A 247 1.89 -0.94 -10.84
C GLU A 247 2.46 -1.01 -12.25
N GLU A 248 3.69 -0.53 -12.47
CA GLU A 248 4.41 -0.63 -13.75
C GLU A 248 4.66 -2.08 -14.17
N ASP A 249 4.95 -2.97 -13.22
CA ASP A 249 5.06 -4.41 -13.43
C ASP A 249 3.69 -5.08 -13.72
N GLY A 250 2.57 -4.35 -13.60
CA GLY A 250 1.22 -4.86 -13.82
C GLY A 250 0.66 -5.73 -12.68
N ASN A 251 1.32 -5.74 -11.52
CA ASN A 251 0.93 -6.56 -10.38
C ASN A 251 -0.11 -5.89 -9.46
N LEU A 252 -0.22 -4.56 -9.55
CA LEU A 252 -1.03 -3.71 -8.68
C LEU A 252 -1.68 -2.57 -9.49
N GLN A 253 -2.79 -2.04 -9.00
CA GLN A 253 -3.39 -0.80 -9.48
C GLN A 253 -3.41 0.22 -8.35
N TYR A 254 -2.87 1.41 -8.61
CA TYR A 254 -2.93 2.55 -7.71
C TYR A 254 -4.04 3.49 -8.14
N ILE A 255 -4.96 3.79 -7.22
CA ILE A 255 -6.08 4.69 -7.46
C ILE A 255 -5.84 5.96 -6.64
N GLY A 256 -5.46 7.03 -7.32
CA GLY A 256 -5.34 8.36 -6.73
C GLY A 256 -6.71 8.90 -6.30
N ILE A 257 -6.83 9.29 -5.03
CA ILE A 257 -8.06 9.81 -4.43
C ILE A 257 -7.86 11.27 -4.01
N ARG A 258 -8.96 12.04 -3.90
CA ARG A 258 -8.94 13.47 -3.54
C ARG A 258 -9.14 13.77 -2.04
N HIS A 259 -9.35 12.74 -1.24
CA HIS A 259 -9.52 12.79 0.22
C HIS A 259 -9.28 11.40 0.83
N GLU A 260 -8.50 11.29 1.89
CA GLU A 260 -8.01 10.00 2.44
C GLU A 260 -9.13 9.16 3.06
N GLY A 261 -10.15 9.80 3.65
CA GLY A 261 -11.38 9.12 4.04
C GLY A 261 -12.09 8.39 2.88
N ALA A 262 -12.11 8.98 1.67
CA ALA A 262 -12.66 8.30 0.50
C ALA A 262 -11.79 7.13 0.04
N ALA A 263 -10.47 7.20 0.26
CA ALA A 263 -9.56 6.08 -0.01
C ALA A 263 -9.87 4.89 0.92
N ALA A 264 -10.06 5.15 2.22
CA ALA A 264 -10.44 4.12 3.19
C ALA A 264 -11.83 3.51 2.88
N PHE A 265 -12.82 4.33 2.51
CA PHE A 265 -14.13 3.83 2.07
C PHE A 265 -14.05 3.02 0.78
N ALA A 266 -13.23 3.43 -0.20
CA ALA A 266 -13.03 2.70 -1.44
C ALA A 266 -12.37 1.34 -1.18
N ALA A 267 -11.34 1.27 -0.35
CA ALA A 267 -10.72 0.01 0.07
C ALA A 267 -11.73 -0.91 0.77
N SER A 268 -12.51 -0.37 1.70
CA SER A 268 -13.60 -1.08 2.38
C SER A 268 -14.66 -1.62 1.40
N GLY A 269 -15.12 -0.77 0.48
CA GLY A 269 -16.10 -1.13 -0.55
C GLY A 269 -15.58 -2.20 -1.52
N TYR A 270 -14.35 -2.04 -2.01
CA TYR A 270 -13.69 -3.03 -2.86
C TYR A 270 -13.62 -4.39 -2.16
N ALA A 271 -13.19 -4.42 -0.89
CA ALA A 271 -13.06 -5.66 -0.15
C ALA A 271 -14.41 -6.34 0.10
N LYS A 272 -15.47 -5.57 0.36
CA LYS A 272 -16.84 -6.10 0.51
C LYS A 272 -17.39 -6.69 -0.80
N LEU A 273 -17.15 -6.03 -1.93
CA LEU A 273 -17.70 -6.42 -3.24
C LEU A 273 -16.92 -7.57 -3.89
N SER A 274 -15.58 -7.52 -3.83
CA SER A 274 -14.72 -8.51 -4.46
C SER A 274 -14.45 -9.74 -3.59
N GLY A 275 -14.61 -9.62 -2.27
CA GLY A 275 -14.17 -10.62 -1.31
C GLY A 275 -12.64 -10.73 -1.16
N LYS A 276 -11.88 -9.86 -1.81
CA LYS A 276 -10.41 -9.80 -1.78
C LYS A 276 -9.93 -8.64 -0.90
N PRO A 277 -8.76 -8.74 -0.26
CA PRO A 277 -8.21 -7.63 0.52
C PRO A 277 -7.83 -6.44 -0.39
N ALA A 278 -7.87 -5.23 0.18
CA ALA A 278 -7.40 -4.01 -0.45
C ALA A 278 -6.62 -3.16 0.56
N ALA A 279 -5.85 -2.19 0.07
CA ALA A 279 -5.18 -1.23 0.94
C ALA A 279 -5.62 0.22 0.68
N CYS A 280 -5.48 1.05 1.71
CA CYS A 280 -5.52 2.49 1.58
C CYS A 280 -4.20 3.11 2.07
N MET A 281 -3.74 4.16 1.38
CA MET A 281 -2.47 4.82 1.67
C MET A 281 -2.66 6.32 1.90
N SER A 282 -1.97 6.84 2.92
CA SER A 282 -2.00 8.27 3.27
C SER A 282 -0.65 8.75 3.81
N ILE A 283 -0.46 10.07 3.82
CA ILE A 283 0.61 10.77 4.55
C ILE A 283 0.39 10.72 6.07
N ALA A 284 1.39 11.20 6.82
CA ALA A 284 1.38 11.39 8.26
C ALA A 284 0.34 12.42 8.72
N GLY A 285 0.13 12.48 10.03
CA GLY A 285 -0.68 13.52 10.66
C GLY A 285 -2.13 13.55 10.16
N PRO A 286 -2.61 14.68 9.60
CA PRO A 286 -4.03 14.86 9.24
C PRO A 286 -4.52 13.90 8.16
N GLY A 287 -3.68 13.51 7.20
CA GLY A 287 -4.09 12.57 6.17
C GLY A 287 -4.42 11.20 6.76
N ALA A 288 -3.55 10.71 7.66
CA ALA A 288 -3.78 9.45 8.35
C ALA A 288 -5.09 9.48 9.16
N THR A 289 -5.33 10.54 9.94
CA THR A 289 -6.55 10.63 10.76
C THR A 289 -7.82 10.77 9.92
N ASN A 290 -7.76 11.36 8.73
CA ASN A 290 -8.87 11.39 7.78
C ASN A 290 -9.35 9.99 7.34
N MET A 291 -8.50 8.95 7.42
CA MET A 291 -8.88 7.58 7.06
C MET A 291 -9.78 6.91 8.11
N LEU A 292 -9.76 7.36 9.37
CA LEU A 292 -10.34 6.64 10.51
C LEU A 292 -11.82 6.29 10.32
N THR A 293 -12.63 7.19 9.75
CA THR A 293 -14.07 6.90 9.54
C THR A 293 -14.29 5.78 8.53
N GLY A 294 -13.54 5.76 7.43
CA GLY A 294 -13.63 4.67 6.44
C GLY A 294 -13.07 3.35 6.96
N LEU A 295 -12.04 3.42 7.80
CA LEU A 295 -11.50 2.23 8.48
C LEU A 295 -12.46 1.67 9.53
N TRP A 296 -13.23 2.51 10.23
CA TRP A 296 -14.29 2.04 11.12
C TRP A 296 -15.38 1.31 10.37
N ASP A 297 -15.76 1.80 9.19
CA ASP A 297 -16.66 1.08 8.28
C ASP A 297 -16.08 -0.30 7.89
N ALA A 298 -14.80 -0.37 7.51
CA ALA A 298 -14.15 -1.65 7.22
C ALA A 298 -14.15 -2.60 8.42
N LYS A 299 -13.78 -2.11 9.62
CA LYS A 299 -13.73 -2.88 10.86
C LYS A 299 -15.09 -3.48 11.22
N VAL A 300 -16.13 -2.65 11.29
CA VAL A 300 -17.45 -3.11 11.78
C VAL A 300 -18.17 -3.99 10.75
N ASP A 301 -17.88 -3.81 9.46
CA ASP A 301 -18.36 -4.71 8.41
C ASP A 301 -17.45 -5.92 8.17
N ARG A 302 -16.31 -5.99 8.86
CA ARG A 302 -15.32 -7.06 8.76
C ARG A 302 -14.76 -7.21 7.35
N ALA A 303 -14.43 -6.09 6.73
CA ALA A 303 -13.74 -6.04 5.45
C ALA A 303 -12.22 -6.14 5.68
N PRO A 304 -11.50 -7.03 4.99
CA PRO A 304 -10.05 -7.16 5.12
C PRO A 304 -9.35 -5.97 4.45
N VAL A 305 -8.89 -5.01 5.25
CA VAL A 305 -8.26 -3.78 4.75
C VAL A 305 -6.92 -3.54 5.42
N LEU A 306 -5.93 -3.12 4.62
CA LEU A 306 -4.65 -2.64 5.12
C LEU A 306 -4.60 -1.10 5.04
N ALA A 307 -4.27 -0.45 6.15
CA ALA A 307 -3.99 0.97 6.23
C ALA A 307 -2.47 1.19 6.21
N LEU A 308 -1.98 2.00 5.29
CA LEU A 308 -0.58 2.33 5.12
C LEU A 308 -0.41 3.83 5.33
N THR A 309 0.25 4.24 6.41
CA THR A 309 0.43 5.67 6.71
C THR A 309 1.90 6.05 6.74
N GLY A 310 2.23 7.20 6.16
CA GLY A 310 3.51 7.84 6.43
C GLY A 310 3.66 8.29 7.89
N GLN A 311 4.89 8.60 8.29
CA GLN A 311 5.23 9.17 9.59
C GLN A 311 6.51 9.99 9.48
N VAL A 312 6.63 11.02 10.32
CA VAL A 312 7.89 11.76 10.44
C VAL A 312 9.05 10.84 10.85
N ASN A 313 10.29 11.30 10.64
CA ASN A 313 11.47 10.55 11.07
C ASN A 313 11.38 10.10 12.53
N THR A 314 11.80 8.86 12.83
CA THR A 314 11.72 8.32 14.20
C THR A 314 12.49 9.17 15.22
N GLN A 315 13.57 9.84 14.79
CA GLN A 315 14.40 10.71 15.63
C GLN A 315 13.66 11.95 16.17
N VAL A 316 12.54 12.35 15.57
CA VAL A 316 11.75 13.53 15.97
C VAL A 316 10.38 13.18 16.53
N LEU A 317 10.15 11.92 16.91
CA LEU A 317 8.93 11.52 17.63
C LEU A 317 9.00 11.96 19.11
N GLY A 318 7.98 12.70 19.57
CA GLY A 318 7.84 13.19 20.95
C GLY A 318 7.97 14.72 21.11
N PRO A 319 8.95 15.40 20.47
CA PRO A 319 9.10 16.85 20.57
C PRO A 319 7.98 17.71 19.96
N GLY A 320 7.01 17.13 19.23
CA GLY A 320 5.95 17.88 18.55
C GLY A 320 6.37 18.38 17.17
N ALA A 321 7.02 17.52 16.38
CA ALA A 321 7.42 17.87 15.01
C ALA A 321 6.19 18.21 14.13
N PHE A 322 6.41 18.95 13.05
CA PHE A 322 5.34 19.31 12.14
C PHE A 322 4.63 18.06 11.61
N GLN A 323 3.30 17.99 11.77
CA GLN A 323 2.43 16.85 11.42
C GLN A 323 2.70 15.54 12.19
N GLU A 324 3.46 15.58 13.30
CA GLU A 324 3.62 14.44 14.19
C GLU A 324 2.30 14.12 14.91
N ILE A 325 1.85 12.87 14.83
CA ILE A 325 0.76 12.29 15.62
C ILE A 325 1.18 10.90 16.09
N ASP A 326 0.80 10.51 17.30
CA ASP A 326 0.87 9.11 17.76
C ASP A 326 -0.17 8.25 17.02
N LEU A 327 0.21 7.85 15.79
CA LEU A 327 -0.64 7.06 14.91
C LEU A 327 -0.90 5.66 15.45
N ALA A 328 0.01 5.08 16.24
CA ALA A 328 -0.20 3.77 16.84
C ALA A 328 -1.37 3.81 17.84
N SER A 329 -1.37 4.80 18.74
CA SER A 329 -2.48 4.99 19.67
C SER A 329 -3.77 5.43 18.98
N ALA A 330 -3.69 6.31 17.98
CA ALA A 330 -4.87 6.78 17.25
C ALA A 330 -5.59 5.65 16.49
N PHE A 331 -4.84 4.70 15.94
CA PHE A 331 -5.40 3.59 15.15
C PHE A 331 -5.68 2.33 15.97
N ALA A 332 -5.15 2.20 17.19
CA ALA A 332 -5.37 1.02 18.05
C ALA A 332 -6.84 0.61 18.22
N PRO A 333 -7.83 1.54 18.33
CA PRO A 333 -9.24 1.15 18.39
C PRO A 333 -9.77 0.56 17.08
N VAL A 334 -9.27 1.02 15.93
CA VAL A 334 -9.79 0.65 14.61
C VAL A 334 -9.06 -0.53 13.97
N ALA A 335 -7.75 -0.66 14.20
CA ALA A 335 -6.92 -1.71 13.63
C ALA A 335 -6.64 -2.82 14.66
N ARG A 336 -6.82 -4.07 14.25
CA ARG A 336 -6.53 -5.25 15.08
C ARG A 336 -5.03 -5.51 15.21
N PHE A 337 -4.29 -5.12 14.18
CA PHE A 337 -2.85 -5.15 14.12
C PHE A 337 -2.37 -3.77 13.70
N SER A 338 -1.57 -3.09 14.51
CA SER A 338 -1.04 -1.76 14.21
C SER A 338 0.40 -1.68 14.68
N GLN A 339 1.33 -1.47 13.76
CA GLN A 339 2.77 -1.47 14.07
C GLN A 339 3.52 -0.39 13.29
N THR A 340 4.53 0.20 13.93
CA THR A 340 5.50 1.08 13.27
C THR A 340 6.59 0.25 12.63
N VAL A 341 6.90 0.55 11.37
CA VAL A 341 8.01 -0.04 10.62
C VAL A 341 9.30 0.66 11.04
N LEU A 342 10.02 0.07 11.99
CA LEU A 342 11.31 0.59 12.47
C LEU A 342 12.44 0.13 11.55
N ARG A 343 13.55 0.87 11.57
CA ARG A 343 14.74 0.66 10.72
C ARG A 343 15.24 -0.80 10.66
N ASP A 344 15.24 -1.49 11.80
CA ASP A 344 15.75 -2.86 11.93
C ASP A 344 14.63 -3.91 12.09
N SER A 345 13.40 -3.59 11.65
CA SER A 345 12.28 -4.53 11.71
C SER A 345 12.54 -5.77 10.87
N ASN A 346 11.87 -6.88 11.20
CA ASN A 346 11.70 -7.95 10.22
C ASN A 346 10.60 -7.55 9.22
N HIS A 347 10.93 -6.65 8.29
CA HIS A 347 10.02 -5.95 7.38
C HIS A 347 9.05 -6.90 6.65
N VAL A 348 9.57 -8.00 6.11
CA VAL A 348 8.78 -8.99 5.38
C VAL A 348 7.80 -9.71 6.31
N GLU A 349 8.26 -10.11 7.50
CA GLU A 349 7.37 -10.77 8.47
C GLU A 349 6.32 -9.81 9.01
N LEU A 350 6.67 -8.53 9.19
CA LEU A 350 5.76 -7.49 9.62
C LEU A 350 4.60 -7.31 8.61
N MET A 351 4.92 -7.26 7.31
CA MET A 351 3.91 -7.20 6.25
C MET A 351 3.10 -8.50 6.15
N ASN A 352 3.73 -9.68 6.29
CA ASN A 352 3.03 -10.96 6.33
C ASN A 352 1.97 -10.98 7.43
N LEU A 353 2.34 -10.55 8.65
CA LEU A 353 1.44 -10.51 9.79
C LEU A 353 0.30 -9.52 9.57
N ALA A 354 0.59 -8.31 9.06
CA ALA A 354 -0.44 -7.33 8.76
C ALA A 354 -1.47 -7.87 7.75
N CYS A 355 -1.01 -8.45 6.64
CA CYS A 355 -1.88 -9.08 5.64
C CYS A 355 -2.68 -10.25 6.22
N LYS A 356 -2.02 -11.11 7.00
CA LYS A 356 -2.64 -12.26 7.65
C LYS A 356 -3.72 -11.85 8.64
N HIS A 357 -3.48 -10.83 9.47
CA HIS A 357 -4.48 -10.30 10.39
C HIS A 357 -5.69 -9.75 9.63
N ALA A 358 -5.46 -8.93 8.59
CA ALA A 358 -6.54 -8.38 7.78
C ALA A 358 -7.43 -9.48 7.19
N ILE A 359 -6.83 -10.52 6.59
CA ILE A 359 -7.56 -11.60 5.90
C ILE A 359 -8.20 -12.62 6.87
N VAL A 360 -7.44 -13.10 7.86
CA VAL A 360 -7.89 -14.18 8.75
C VAL A 360 -8.92 -13.65 9.74
N GLU A 361 -8.63 -12.53 10.41
CA GLU A 361 -9.54 -11.93 11.39
C GLU A 361 -10.68 -11.17 10.71
N ARG A 362 -10.51 -10.81 9.43
CA ARG A 362 -11.43 -9.98 8.64
C ARG A 362 -11.59 -8.61 9.30
N ASP A 363 -10.47 -7.92 9.44
CA ASP A 363 -10.35 -6.68 10.20
C ASP A 363 -9.40 -5.71 9.46
N VAL A 364 -9.19 -4.54 10.05
CA VAL A 364 -8.19 -3.57 9.60
C VAL A 364 -6.83 -3.94 10.21
N ALA A 365 -5.79 -3.96 9.39
CA ALA A 365 -4.40 -3.92 9.84
C ALA A 365 -3.77 -2.59 9.43
N HIS A 366 -2.76 -2.12 10.17
CA HIS A 366 -2.15 -0.81 10.01
C HIS A 366 -0.63 -0.90 10.12
N LEU A 367 0.06 -0.30 9.16
CA LEU A 367 1.51 -0.15 9.17
C LEU A 367 1.87 1.33 9.00
N ILE A 368 2.74 1.79 9.90
CA ILE A 368 3.20 3.19 9.97
C ILE A 368 4.63 3.24 9.45
N PHE A 369 4.90 4.03 8.42
CA PHE A 369 6.18 4.09 7.71
C PHE A 369 6.90 5.42 7.97
N PRO A 370 7.90 5.47 8.88
CA PRO A 370 8.77 6.63 9.06
C PRO A 370 9.56 6.96 7.80
N ASP A 371 9.71 8.25 7.50
CA ASP A 371 10.35 8.77 6.28
C ASP A 371 11.72 8.15 5.98
N GLU A 372 12.61 8.11 6.98
CA GLU A 372 13.97 7.59 6.82
C GLU A 372 14.04 6.07 6.64
N VAL A 373 12.99 5.34 7.06
CA VAL A 373 12.96 3.87 7.00
C VAL A 373 12.56 3.39 5.60
N GLN A 374 11.65 4.10 4.93
CA GLN A 374 11.05 3.68 3.66
C GLN A 374 12.10 3.40 2.57
N THR A 375 13.21 4.13 2.57
CA THR A 375 14.27 4.05 1.55
C THR A 375 15.51 3.29 2.03
N VAL A 376 15.47 2.64 3.19
CA VAL A 376 16.57 1.79 3.65
C VAL A 376 16.76 0.65 2.65
N ALA A 377 18.00 0.42 2.23
CA ALA A 377 18.35 -0.68 1.34
C ALA A 377 17.96 -2.03 1.98
N ALA A 378 17.34 -2.90 1.20
CA ALA A 378 17.08 -4.26 1.58
C ALA A 378 18.39 -5.01 1.86
N ALA A 379 18.36 -5.92 2.83
CA ALA A 379 19.49 -6.81 3.06
C ALA A 379 19.76 -7.68 1.82
N GLU A 380 21.04 -7.92 1.54
CA GLU A 380 21.45 -8.76 0.41
C GLU A 380 20.79 -10.14 0.49
N GLY A 381 20.16 -10.56 -0.60
CA GLY A 381 19.45 -11.85 -0.69
C GLY A 381 18.08 -11.90 -0.02
N ALA A 382 17.61 -10.82 0.62
CA ALA A 382 16.27 -10.77 1.21
C ALA A 382 15.18 -10.99 0.15
N GLN A 383 14.18 -11.81 0.49
CA GLN A 383 13.09 -12.20 -0.41
C GLN A 383 11.74 -11.72 0.12
N PRO A 384 10.79 -11.34 -0.76
CA PRO A 384 9.44 -11.03 -0.33
C PRO A 384 8.73 -12.26 0.24
N GLY A 385 7.76 -12.01 1.12
CA GLY A 385 6.92 -13.03 1.74
C GLY A 385 5.67 -13.35 0.92
N GLY A 386 4.78 -14.17 1.46
CA GLY A 386 3.54 -14.57 0.79
C GLY A 386 2.66 -15.50 1.65
N PRO A 387 1.45 -15.84 1.20
CA PRO A 387 0.49 -16.62 1.99
C PRO A 387 0.82 -18.10 2.13
N ASP A 388 1.70 -18.65 1.28
CA ASP A 388 2.02 -20.07 1.23
C ASP A 388 2.56 -20.60 2.56
N GLY A 389 1.93 -21.67 3.05
CA GLY A 389 2.22 -22.24 4.38
C GLY A 389 1.79 -21.38 5.57
N ARG A 390 1.21 -20.19 5.35
CA ARG A 390 0.79 -19.26 6.40
C ARG A 390 -0.72 -19.22 6.63
N VAL A 391 -1.54 -19.74 5.71
CA VAL A 391 -3.01 -19.78 5.79
C VAL A 391 -3.52 -21.20 5.54
N GLY A 392 -4.44 -21.67 6.38
CA GLY A 392 -5.11 -22.96 6.23
C GLY A 392 -6.54 -22.84 5.68
N ASP A 393 -7.10 -23.96 5.24
CA ASP A 393 -8.52 -24.03 4.86
C ASP A 393 -9.41 -23.70 6.07
N ARG A 394 -10.38 -22.80 5.87
CA ARG A 394 -11.32 -22.37 6.91
C ARG A 394 -12.63 -23.17 6.88
N ARG A 395 -12.78 -24.07 5.93
CA ARG A 395 -13.95 -24.95 5.83
C ARG A 395 -13.86 -26.02 6.90
N MET A 396 -14.85 -26.03 7.79
CA MET A 396 -14.95 -26.98 8.89
C MET A 396 -16.40 -27.46 9.02
N LEU A 397 -16.58 -28.76 9.19
CA LEU A 397 -17.89 -29.32 9.56
C LEU A 397 -18.11 -29.17 11.08
N PRO A 398 -19.36 -29.00 11.52
CA PRO A 398 -19.67 -29.02 12.94
C PRO A 398 -19.43 -30.40 13.57
N ALA A 399 -19.33 -30.43 14.90
CA ALA A 399 -19.24 -31.67 15.66
C ALA A 399 -20.44 -32.59 15.38
N THR A 400 -20.21 -33.90 15.33
CA THR A 400 -21.23 -34.91 14.99
C THR A 400 -22.48 -34.79 15.86
N ASP A 401 -22.33 -34.55 17.16
CA ASP A 401 -23.46 -34.40 18.08
C ASP A 401 -24.28 -33.13 17.80
N SER A 402 -23.62 -32.04 17.41
CA SER A 402 -24.29 -30.80 17.00
C SER A 402 -25.08 -30.99 15.70
N LEU A 403 -24.51 -31.70 14.73
CA LEU A 403 -25.19 -32.07 13.49
C LEU A 403 -26.39 -32.98 13.75
N ALA A 404 -26.23 -33.99 14.61
CA ALA A 404 -27.30 -34.91 14.98
C ALA A 404 -28.45 -34.18 15.69
N ALA A 405 -28.15 -33.29 16.63
CA ALA A 405 -29.15 -32.49 17.34
C ALA A 405 -29.88 -31.52 16.41
N ALA A 406 -29.17 -30.84 15.50
CA ALA A 406 -29.77 -29.98 14.49
C ALA A 406 -30.67 -30.77 13.54
N LEU A 407 -30.21 -31.92 13.04
CA LEU A 407 -30.98 -32.80 12.17
C LEU A 407 -32.27 -33.29 12.86
N GLN A 408 -32.18 -33.69 14.14
CA GLN A 408 -33.36 -34.13 14.89
C GLN A 408 -34.37 -32.98 15.06
N ALA A 409 -33.91 -31.79 15.44
CA ALA A 409 -34.78 -30.63 15.58
C ALA A 409 -35.49 -30.26 14.26
N ILE A 410 -34.82 -30.42 13.11
CA ILE A 410 -35.42 -30.22 11.78
C ILE A 410 -36.48 -31.29 11.48
N LYS A 411 -36.23 -32.56 11.83
CA LYS A 411 -37.18 -33.66 11.64
C LYS A 411 -38.46 -33.49 12.49
N ASP A 412 -38.32 -32.91 13.68
CA ASP A 412 -39.44 -32.67 14.59
C ASP A 412 -40.29 -31.45 14.19
N ALA A 413 -39.77 -30.58 13.32
CA ALA A 413 -40.43 -29.34 12.91
C ALA A 413 -41.49 -29.59 11.84
N ARG A 414 -42.64 -28.92 11.97
CA ARG A 414 -43.74 -28.96 11.00
C ARG A 414 -43.72 -27.73 10.08
N ARG A 415 -43.34 -26.56 10.59
CA ARG A 415 -43.29 -25.29 9.84
C ARG A 415 -41.93 -24.60 10.01
N PRO A 416 -40.82 -25.22 9.55
CA PRO A 416 -39.51 -24.58 9.62
C PRO A 416 -39.44 -23.34 8.72
N ALA A 417 -38.64 -22.35 9.12
CA ALA A 417 -38.25 -21.22 8.29
C ALA A 417 -36.73 -21.02 8.34
N ILE A 418 -36.15 -20.68 7.19
CA ILE A 418 -34.71 -20.45 7.05
C ILE A 418 -34.44 -18.95 7.06
N ILE A 419 -33.48 -18.50 7.87
CA ILE A 419 -33.01 -17.12 7.90
C ILE A 419 -31.55 -17.09 7.45
N VAL A 420 -31.25 -16.30 6.44
CA VAL A 420 -29.93 -16.20 5.82
C VAL A 420 -29.33 -14.83 6.06
N GLY A 421 -28.13 -14.80 6.63
CA GLY A 421 -27.34 -13.59 6.77
C GLY A 421 -26.24 -13.45 5.73
N TYR A 422 -25.44 -12.39 5.86
CA TYR A 422 -24.34 -12.10 4.93
C TYR A 422 -23.24 -13.17 4.98
N GLY A 423 -23.11 -13.92 6.07
CA GLY A 423 -22.14 -15.01 6.19
C GLY A 423 -22.36 -16.14 5.17
N ALA A 424 -23.57 -16.26 4.60
CA ALA A 424 -23.90 -17.24 3.58
C ALA A 424 -23.55 -16.80 2.14
N LEU A 425 -22.93 -15.63 1.97
CA LEU A 425 -22.58 -15.10 0.64
C LEU A 425 -21.75 -16.13 -0.14
N GLY A 426 -22.21 -16.46 -1.36
CA GLY A 426 -21.60 -17.47 -2.23
C GLY A 426 -21.82 -18.92 -1.80
N ARG A 427 -22.64 -19.18 -0.76
CA ARG A 427 -22.85 -20.51 -0.14
C ARG A 427 -24.33 -20.92 -0.13
N MET A 428 -25.11 -20.38 -1.06
CA MET A 428 -26.57 -20.50 -1.07
C MET A 428 -27.11 -21.77 -1.71
N GLU A 429 -26.34 -22.47 -2.55
CA GLU A 429 -26.83 -23.62 -3.32
C GLU A 429 -27.54 -24.66 -2.43
N TYR A 430 -26.87 -25.14 -1.39
CA TYR A 430 -27.44 -26.14 -0.50
C TYR A 430 -28.41 -25.55 0.52
N VAL A 431 -28.34 -24.26 0.81
CA VAL A 431 -29.37 -23.56 1.61
C VAL A 431 -30.70 -23.54 0.86
N VAL A 432 -30.68 -23.26 -0.46
CA VAL A 432 -31.87 -23.29 -1.32
C VAL A 432 -32.39 -24.72 -1.48
N LYS A 433 -31.52 -25.69 -1.79
CA LYS A 433 -31.94 -27.11 -1.88
C LYS A 433 -32.54 -27.62 -0.56
N LEU A 434 -32.01 -27.18 0.58
CA LEU A 434 -32.58 -27.49 1.89
C LEU A 434 -33.96 -26.84 2.05
N ALA A 435 -34.12 -25.58 1.66
CA ALA A 435 -35.41 -24.89 1.70
C ALA A 435 -36.48 -25.61 0.87
N GLU A 436 -36.14 -26.05 -0.34
CA GLU A 436 -37.02 -26.80 -1.24
C GLU A 436 -37.43 -28.14 -0.63
N LYS A 437 -36.47 -28.90 -0.09
CA LYS A 437 -36.73 -30.18 0.59
C LYS A 437 -37.61 -30.01 1.83
N LEU A 438 -37.41 -28.94 2.60
CA LEU A 438 -38.20 -28.61 3.78
C LEU A 438 -39.52 -27.89 3.45
N LYS A 439 -39.75 -27.54 2.18
CA LYS A 439 -40.83 -26.66 1.74
C LYS A 439 -40.92 -25.35 2.54
N ALA A 440 -39.77 -24.87 3.01
CA ALA A 440 -39.66 -23.78 3.98
C ALA A 440 -39.45 -22.44 3.28
N PRO A 441 -39.95 -21.32 3.84
CA PRO A 441 -39.60 -19.98 3.40
C PRO A 441 -38.13 -19.65 3.77
N VAL A 442 -37.48 -18.88 2.91
CA VAL A 442 -36.13 -18.33 3.08
C VAL A 442 -36.22 -16.81 3.23
N LEU A 443 -35.90 -16.32 4.42
CA LEU A 443 -35.86 -14.92 4.78
C LEU A 443 -34.39 -14.47 4.75
N THR A 444 -34.11 -13.24 4.33
CA THR A 444 -32.76 -12.68 4.38
C THR A 444 -32.63 -11.61 5.45
N THR A 445 -31.45 -11.41 6.03
CA THR A 445 -31.14 -10.13 6.66
C THR A 445 -31.06 -9.02 5.61
N PHE A 446 -31.03 -7.76 6.05
CA PHE A 446 -30.91 -6.62 5.14
C PHE A 446 -29.66 -6.72 4.23
N LYS A 447 -28.48 -6.97 4.80
CA LYS A 447 -27.23 -7.15 4.01
C LYS A 447 -27.25 -8.39 3.12
N ALA A 448 -28.13 -9.35 3.39
CA ALA A 448 -28.25 -10.58 2.63
C ALA A 448 -29.30 -10.53 1.51
N LYS A 449 -29.99 -9.39 1.32
CA LYS A 449 -30.94 -9.24 0.22
C LYS A 449 -30.27 -9.55 -1.12
N GLY A 450 -30.96 -10.31 -1.97
CA GLY A 450 -30.48 -10.68 -3.31
C GLY A 450 -29.73 -12.02 -3.36
N GLN A 451 -29.37 -12.61 -2.21
CA GLN A 451 -28.79 -13.96 -2.16
C GLN A 451 -29.78 -15.07 -2.57
N ILE A 452 -31.07 -14.77 -2.52
CA ILE A 452 -32.14 -15.54 -3.16
C ILE A 452 -33.02 -14.56 -3.94
N SER A 453 -33.43 -14.92 -5.15
CA SER A 453 -34.30 -14.07 -5.97
C SER A 453 -35.65 -13.89 -5.29
N ASP A 454 -36.17 -12.66 -5.24
CA ASP A 454 -37.54 -12.38 -4.75
C ASP A 454 -38.63 -13.07 -5.60
N SER A 455 -38.27 -13.62 -6.78
CA SER A 455 -39.17 -14.43 -7.63
C SER A 455 -39.13 -15.93 -7.30
N HIS A 456 -38.20 -16.37 -6.46
CA HIS A 456 -38.11 -17.78 -6.08
C HIS A 456 -39.32 -18.18 -5.22
N ALA A 457 -39.87 -19.38 -5.44
CA ALA A 457 -41.08 -19.84 -4.76
C ALA A 457 -40.96 -19.93 -3.22
N HIS A 458 -39.73 -20.00 -2.72
CA HIS A 458 -39.40 -20.02 -1.29
C HIS A 458 -38.90 -18.67 -0.74
N ALA A 459 -38.71 -17.62 -1.54
CA ALA A 459 -38.19 -16.35 -1.03
C ALA A 459 -39.24 -15.59 -0.23
N ALA A 460 -38.94 -15.23 1.01
CA ALA A 460 -39.82 -14.48 1.92
C ALA A 460 -39.42 -13.02 2.12
N GLY A 461 -38.42 -12.56 1.37
CA GLY A 461 -37.92 -11.18 1.45
C GLY A 461 -37.06 -10.93 2.69
N VAL A 462 -36.92 -9.66 3.04
CA VAL A 462 -35.97 -9.18 4.05
C VAL A 462 -36.64 -9.13 5.42
N LEU A 463 -36.01 -9.68 6.45
CA LEU A 463 -36.48 -9.60 7.84
C LEU A 463 -35.94 -8.35 8.54
N GLY A 464 -36.77 -7.73 9.38
CA GLY A 464 -36.36 -6.68 10.33
C GLY A 464 -36.92 -5.29 10.05
N ARG A 465 -36.31 -4.27 10.67
CA ARG A 465 -36.76 -2.87 10.61
C ARG A 465 -36.72 -2.28 9.20
N SER A 466 -35.74 -2.68 8.38
CA SER A 466 -35.68 -2.36 6.94
C SER A 466 -36.21 -3.50 6.06
N GLY A 467 -37.09 -4.32 6.61
CA GLY A 467 -37.59 -5.54 5.99
C GLY A 467 -38.97 -5.42 5.35
N THR A 468 -39.55 -6.58 5.03
CA THR A 468 -40.89 -6.74 4.47
C THR A 468 -41.81 -7.39 5.50
N PRO A 469 -43.13 -7.08 5.48
CA PRO A 469 -44.12 -7.77 6.31
C PRO A 469 -44.19 -9.27 6.06
N ILE A 470 -43.83 -9.71 4.84
CA ILE A 470 -43.79 -11.12 4.42
C ILE A 470 -42.84 -11.90 5.32
N ALA A 471 -41.59 -11.45 5.42
CA ALA A 471 -40.56 -12.08 6.23
C ALA A 471 -40.97 -12.11 7.72
N SER A 472 -41.49 -11.00 8.24
CA SER A 472 -41.94 -10.95 9.64
C SER A 472 -43.08 -11.93 9.92
N TRP A 473 -44.01 -12.10 8.97
CA TRP A 473 -45.09 -13.06 9.11
C TRP A 473 -44.57 -14.50 9.08
N CYS A 474 -43.72 -14.86 8.11
CA CYS A 474 -43.12 -16.19 8.03
C CYS A 474 -42.35 -16.56 9.31
N MET A 475 -41.57 -15.62 9.88
CA MET A 475 -40.87 -15.86 11.15
C MET A 475 -41.85 -16.12 12.31
N ASN A 476 -42.95 -15.36 12.38
CA ASN A 476 -43.93 -15.50 13.46
C ASN A 476 -44.73 -16.80 13.38
N GLU A 477 -44.94 -17.32 12.18
CA GLU A 477 -45.65 -18.58 11.97
C GLU A 477 -44.77 -19.83 12.11
N ALA A 478 -43.44 -19.67 12.03
CA ALA A 478 -42.52 -20.78 12.11
C ALA A 478 -42.49 -21.41 13.51
N ASP A 479 -42.32 -22.73 13.58
CA ASP A 479 -42.06 -23.47 14.83
C ASP A 479 -40.56 -23.67 15.09
N LEU A 480 -39.76 -23.66 14.02
CA LEU A 480 -38.30 -23.73 14.04
C LEU A 480 -37.69 -22.67 13.12
N LEU A 481 -36.69 -21.95 13.61
CA LEU A 481 -35.83 -21.08 12.79
C LEU A 481 -34.47 -21.75 12.57
N ILE A 482 -34.08 -21.89 11.31
CA ILE A 482 -32.76 -22.36 10.90
C ILE A 482 -31.98 -21.16 10.37
N VAL A 483 -31.04 -20.67 11.16
CA VAL A 483 -30.35 -19.41 10.90
C VAL A 483 -28.93 -19.67 10.43
N PHE A 484 -28.60 -19.26 9.21
CA PHE A 484 -27.28 -19.40 8.60
C PHE A 484 -26.57 -18.05 8.51
N GLY A 485 -25.45 -17.89 9.22
CA GLY A 485 -24.51 -16.78 9.03
C GLY A 485 -25.08 -15.38 9.29
N ALA A 486 -25.97 -15.23 10.27
CA ALA A 486 -26.64 -13.97 10.59
C ALA A 486 -26.22 -13.42 11.96
N SER A 487 -26.13 -12.09 12.07
CA SER A 487 -25.59 -11.41 13.26
C SER A 487 -26.58 -11.23 14.42
N PHE A 488 -27.84 -11.70 14.31
CA PHE A 488 -28.89 -11.52 15.33
C PHE A 488 -29.09 -10.06 15.80
N SER A 489 -28.70 -9.09 14.97
CA SER A 489 -28.84 -7.67 15.32
C SER A 489 -30.29 -7.30 15.62
N ASN A 490 -30.50 -6.31 16.51
CA ASN A 490 -31.81 -5.73 16.77
C ASN A 490 -32.47 -5.12 15.51
N HIS A 491 -31.67 -4.83 14.48
CA HIS A 491 -32.17 -4.37 13.19
C HIS A 491 -32.84 -5.51 12.41
N THR A 492 -32.26 -6.71 12.44
CA THR A 492 -32.87 -7.93 11.87
C THR A 492 -34.07 -8.39 12.71
N GLY A 493 -33.96 -8.36 14.04
CA GLY A 493 -35.08 -8.69 14.94
C GLY A 493 -35.52 -10.15 14.89
N ILE A 494 -34.57 -11.10 14.85
CA ILE A 494 -34.87 -12.53 14.96
C ILE A 494 -35.50 -12.81 16.32
N SER A 495 -36.69 -13.42 16.35
CA SER A 495 -37.44 -13.63 17.58
C SER A 495 -36.82 -14.73 18.46
N ALA A 496 -36.35 -14.36 19.65
CA ALA A 496 -35.86 -15.29 20.68
C ALA A 496 -36.95 -16.22 21.26
N LYS A 497 -38.24 -15.99 20.92
CA LYS A 497 -39.35 -16.85 21.37
C LYS A 497 -39.50 -18.15 20.56
N LYS A 498 -38.75 -18.28 19.47
CA LYS A 498 -38.79 -19.46 18.59
C LYS A 498 -37.71 -20.45 19.00
N ARG A 499 -37.88 -21.72 18.61
CA ARG A 499 -36.77 -22.68 18.66
C ARG A 499 -35.78 -22.31 17.55
N ILE A 500 -34.49 -22.21 17.86
CA ILE A 500 -33.46 -21.70 16.94
C ILE A 500 -32.31 -22.70 16.82
N ILE A 501 -31.99 -23.06 15.57
CA ILE A 501 -30.68 -23.57 15.16
C ILE A 501 -29.91 -22.39 14.59
N GLN A 502 -28.73 -22.11 15.11
CA GLN A 502 -27.85 -21.07 14.58
C GLN A 502 -26.56 -21.70 14.09
N VAL A 503 -26.29 -21.58 12.79
CA VAL A 503 -25.06 -22.03 12.14
C VAL A 503 -24.19 -20.83 11.82
N ASP A 504 -22.99 -20.80 12.38
CA ASP A 504 -21.97 -19.80 12.07
C ASP A 504 -20.57 -20.40 12.26
N PHE A 505 -19.59 -19.90 11.52
CA PHE A 505 -18.20 -20.33 11.66
C PHE A 505 -17.41 -19.44 12.63
N ASP A 506 -17.98 -18.31 13.04
CA ASP A 506 -17.43 -17.47 14.09
C ASP A 506 -18.06 -17.82 15.45
N PRO A 507 -17.28 -18.35 16.40
CA PRO A 507 -17.80 -18.74 17.71
C PRO A 507 -18.36 -17.54 18.50
N MET A 508 -17.87 -16.32 18.27
CA MET A 508 -18.37 -15.11 18.93
C MET A 508 -19.74 -14.65 18.41
N THR A 509 -20.22 -15.21 17.30
CA THR A 509 -21.54 -14.90 16.73
C THR A 509 -22.63 -15.79 17.32
N LEU A 510 -22.29 -17.01 17.74
CA LEU A 510 -23.25 -17.97 18.30
C LEU A 510 -23.84 -17.47 19.62
N GLY A 511 -25.15 -17.30 19.68
CA GLY A 511 -25.86 -16.84 20.90
C GLY A 511 -25.45 -15.44 21.39
N LYS A 512 -24.85 -14.60 20.53
CA LYS A 512 -24.19 -13.33 20.92
C LYS A 512 -25.05 -12.38 21.74
N PHE A 513 -26.31 -12.19 21.36
CA PHE A 513 -27.23 -11.24 22.02
C PHE A 513 -28.21 -11.91 22.96
N HIS A 514 -28.57 -13.16 22.68
CA HIS A 514 -29.40 -13.99 23.52
C HIS A 514 -29.10 -15.46 23.25
N PRO A 515 -29.35 -16.36 24.22
CA PRO A 515 -29.19 -17.79 24.00
C PRO A 515 -30.00 -18.28 22.79
N VAL A 516 -29.46 -19.27 22.10
CA VAL A 516 -30.14 -20.05 21.06
C VAL A 516 -30.22 -21.51 21.51
N ASN A 517 -31.20 -22.26 21.01
CA ASN A 517 -31.40 -23.63 21.47
C ASN A 517 -30.29 -24.56 20.98
N LEU A 518 -29.84 -24.38 19.74
CA LEU A 518 -28.83 -25.22 19.10
C LEU A 518 -27.79 -24.34 18.38
N PRO A 519 -26.71 -23.91 19.08
CA PRO A 519 -25.57 -23.28 18.44
C PRO A 519 -24.73 -24.34 17.71
N VAL A 520 -24.47 -24.13 16.41
CA VAL A 520 -23.76 -25.05 15.54
C VAL A 520 -22.56 -24.32 14.94
N LEU A 521 -21.36 -24.62 15.46
CA LEU A 521 -20.11 -24.03 14.98
C LEU A 521 -19.64 -24.77 13.72
N GLY A 522 -19.68 -24.11 12.57
CA GLY A 522 -19.21 -24.70 11.33
C GLY A 522 -19.41 -23.80 10.11
N GLU A 523 -18.81 -24.22 9.00
CA GLU A 523 -18.98 -23.55 7.72
C GLU A 523 -20.42 -23.73 7.23
N ILE A 524 -21.05 -22.64 6.81
CA ILE A 524 -22.47 -22.53 6.47
C ILE A 524 -22.86 -23.44 5.31
N GLY A 525 -22.13 -23.37 4.19
CA GLY A 525 -22.42 -24.15 2.99
C GLY A 525 -22.30 -25.65 3.23
N LEU A 526 -21.19 -26.08 3.85
CA LEU A 526 -20.94 -27.47 4.22
C LEU A 526 -21.97 -27.99 5.23
N THR A 527 -22.38 -27.18 6.20
CA THR A 527 -23.41 -27.56 7.17
C THR A 527 -24.76 -27.72 6.48
N ALA A 528 -25.15 -26.79 5.60
CA ALA A 528 -26.39 -26.88 4.83
C ALA A 528 -26.39 -28.10 3.90
N GLU A 529 -25.26 -28.38 3.24
CA GLU A 529 -25.08 -29.56 2.40
C GLU A 529 -25.25 -30.85 3.20
N TRP A 530 -24.57 -30.95 4.34
CA TRP A 530 -24.64 -32.13 5.20
C TRP A 530 -26.07 -32.38 5.66
N LEU A 531 -26.77 -31.35 6.14
CA LEU A 531 -28.17 -31.44 6.57
C LEU A 531 -29.07 -31.86 5.41
N TRP A 532 -28.91 -31.28 4.22
CA TRP A 532 -29.69 -31.63 3.05
C TRP A 532 -29.50 -33.09 2.63
N ARG A 533 -28.25 -33.61 2.67
CA ARG A 533 -27.93 -35.01 2.34
C ARG A 533 -28.47 -35.98 3.38
N ALA A 534 -28.43 -35.61 4.67
CA ALA A 534 -28.87 -36.46 5.77
C ALA A 534 -30.40 -36.55 5.92
N LEU A 535 -31.15 -35.61 5.34
CA LEU A 535 -32.61 -35.62 5.33
C LEU A 535 -33.15 -36.54 4.23
N LEU A 536 -34.01 -37.48 4.63
CA LEU A 536 -34.83 -38.31 3.74
C LEU A 536 -35.99 -37.50 3.15
N ASP A 537 -36.61 -37.97 2.06
CA ASP A 537 -37.65 -37.20 1.34
C ASP A 537 -39.03 -37.22 2.02
N ASN A 538 -39.28 -38.17 2.93
CA ASN A 538 -40.56 -38.31 3.65
C ASN A 538 -40.60 -37.45 4.92
N LEU A 539 -40.58 -36.12 4.77
CA LEU A 539 -40.67 -35.18 5.88
C LEU A 539 -42.12 -34.78 6.16
N ASN A 540 -42.51 -34.73 7.43
CA ASN A 540 -43.82 -34.28 7.89
C ASN A 540 -43.86 -32.74 8.04
N VAL A 541 -43.61 -32.03 6.94
CA VAL A 541 -43.57 -30.56 6.88
C VAL A 541 -44.74 -30.01 6.06
N ASP A 542 -45.33 -28.91 6.51
CA ASP A 542 -46.37 -28.21 5.78
C ASP A 542 -45.76 -27.49 4.57
N ASP A 543 -46.44 -27.53 3.42
CA ASP A 543 -46.06 -26.73 2.26
C ASP A 543 -46.46 -25.27 2.45
N GLN A 544 -45.48 -24.39 2.68
CA GLN A 544 -45.71 -22.98 3.01
C GLN A 544 -45.78 -22.06 1.77
N ARG A 545 -45.57 -22.60 0.56
CA ARG A 545 -45.53 -21.81 -0.69
C ARG A 545 -46.85 -21.10 -1.01
N PRO A 546 -48.04 -21.71 -0.82
CA PRO A 546 -49.31 -21.02 -1.10
C PRO A 546 -49.50 -19.78 -0.24
N GLN A 547 -49.26 -19.87 1.09
CA GLN A 547 -49.37 -18.69 1.95
C GLN A 547 -48.30 -17.65 1.63
N LEU A 548 -47.09 -18.10 1.28
CA LEU A 548 -46.03 -17.17 0.89
C LEU A 548 -46.39 -16.37 -0.38
N ALA A 549 -46.98 -17.03 -1.39
CA ALA A 549 -47.45 -16.37 -2.61
C ALA A 549 -48.55 -15.32 -2.30
N GLU A 550 -49.49 -15.66 -1.42
CA GLU A 550 -50.52 -14.73 -0.93
C GLU A 550 -49.90 -13.51 -0.24
N ARG A 551 -48.91 -13.71 0.64
CA ARG A 551 -48.21 -12.61 1.33
C ARG A 551 -47.47 -11.70 0.35
N TRP A 552 -46.86 -12.26 -0.68
CA TRP A 552 -46.25 -11.48 -1.76
C TRP A 552 -47.27 -10.64 -2.52
N GLN A 553 -48.43 -11.20 -2.84
CA GLN A 553 -49.50 -10.46 -3.51
C GLN A 553 -49.96 -9.27 -2.68
N ILE A 554 -50.27 -9.49 -1.39
CA ILE A 554 -50.67 -8.43 -0.46
C ILE A 554 -49.63 -7.30 -0.42
N TRP A 555 -48.34 -7.65 -0.38
CA TRP A 555 -47.28 -6.66 -0.32
C TRP A 555 -47.07 -5.91 -1.63
N ARG A 556 -47.19 -6.57 -2.78
CA ARG A 556 -47.11 -5.94 -4.10
C ARG A 556 -48.27 -4.97 -4.33
N ASP A 557 -49.47 -5.35 -3.94
CA ASP A 557 -50.65 -4.47 -4.00
C ASP A 557 -50.46 -3.23 -3.12
N GLU A 558 -49.89 -3.39 -1.93
CA GLU A 558 -49.54 -2.27 -1.06
C GLU A 558 -48.47 -1.36 -1.67
N LYS A 559 -47.46 -1.91 -2.34
CA LYS A 559 -46.46 -1.10 -3.06
C LYS A 559 -47.08 -0.36 -4.24
N ALA A 560 -47.99 -0.98 -4.98
CA ALA A 560 -48.73 -0.33 -6.07
C ALA A 560 -49.53 0.88 -5.55
N ARG A 561 -50.33 0.69 -4.48
CA ARG A 561 -51.07 1.79 -3.83
C ARG A 561 -50.17 2.93 -3.37
N ARG A 562 -48.97 2.63 -2.84
CA ARG A 562 -48.01 3.65 -2.41
C ARG A 562 -47.48 4.48 -3.57
N ARG A 563 -47.34 3.90 -4.76
CA ARG A 563 -46.87 4.61 -5.96
C ARG A 563 -47.93 5.55 -6.51
N GLU A 564 -49.18 5.12 -6.52
CA GLU A 564 -50.33 5.93 -6.98
C GLU A 564 -50.59 7.16 -6.09
N ARG A 565 -50.05 7.18 -4.87
CA ARG A 565 -50.19 8.31 -3.95
C ARG A 565 -49.49 9.56 -4.49
N GLN A 566 -50.29 10.46 -5.06
CA GLN A 566 -49.86 11.79 -5.50
C GLN A 566 -49.55 12.70 -4.30
N ARG A 567 -48.62 13.63 -4.53
CA ARG A 567 -48.30 14.73 -3.60
C ARG A 567 -48.28 16.03 -4.40
N ASP A 568 -48.76 17.11 -3.79
CA ASP A 568 -48.76 18.43 -4.43
C ASP A 568 -47.34 18.96 -4.71
N LYS A 569 -46.33 18.45 -4.01
CA LYS A 569 -44.91 18.77 -4.20
C LYS A 569 -44.02 17.54 -4.06
N GLY A 570 -43.07 17.42 -5.00
CA GLY A 570 -42.01 16.40 -5.00
C GLY A 570 -42.43 15.06 -5.62
N VAL A 571 -41.43 14.24 -5.95
CA VAL A 571 -41.63 12.88 -6.51
C VAL A 571 -41.65 11.86 -5.37
N ASN A 572 -42.61 10.95 -5.39
CA ASN A 572 -42.68 9.85 -4.44
C ASN A 572 -41.52 8.88 -4.69
N SER A 573 -40.75 8.54 -3.65
CA SER A 573 -39.59 7.64 -3.80
C SER A 573 -39.95 6.27 -4.37
N ALA A 574 -41.18 5.80 -4.17
CA ALA A 574 -41.64 4.54 -4.75
C ALA A 574 -41.71 4.57 -6.29
N VAL A 575 -41.89 5.75 -6.89
CA VAL A 575 -41.83 5.95 -8.35
C VAL A 575 -40.37 5.91 -8.82
N LEU A 576 -39.45 6.54 -8.08
CA LEU A 576 -38.03 6.53 -8.41
C LEU A 576 -37.46 5.09 -8.41
N PHE A 577 -37.80 4.29 -7.40
CA PHE A 577 -37.35 2.88 -7.31
C PHE A 577 -37.98 1.95 -8.35
N GLU A 578 -39.06 2.33 -9.02
CA GLU A 578 -39.61 1.56 -10.15
C GLU A 578 -38.93 1.91 -11.48
N ALA A 579 -38.43 3.14 -11.61
CA ALA A 579 -37.75 3.61 -12.80
C ALA A 579 -36.26 3.19 -12.87
N LEU A 580 -35.64 2.96 -11.71
CA LEU A 580 -34.30 2.35 -11.57
C LEU A 580 -34.38 0.84 -11.78
#